data_AF-A0A165AW56-F1
#
_entry.id   AF-A0A165AW56-F1
#
_cell.length_a   1.000
_cell.length_b   1.000
_cell.length_c   1.000
_cell.angle_alpha   90.00
_cell.angle_beta   90.00
_cell.angle_gamma   90.00
#
_symmetry.space_group_name_H-M   'P 1'
#
loop_
_entity.id
_entity.type
_entity.pdbx_description
1 polymer ?
#
loop_
_entity_poly.entity_id
_entity_poly.type
_entity_poly.pdbx_seq_one_letter_code
_entity_poly.pdbx_strand_id
1 'polypeptide(L)'
;MSDAQQITTTQAEIDAFVTHTRANVEELAKQAMNEREQYYAARDAEQARKFEEHLAQQQAAFDAERLQWEQRMEAATAMRVQHMQDTIRQMQAQMQNAPPPLPDGQPAGNAPPPAGGPPAHGHEQSPPDPVPDAGTRVPPRDPVPPIRRRKTTRVRGQTIGPYQLTKKMLPKGGAGTKKALEVHISALSGRVAARAVIKPPTEAERAFHRQHYDRSSDTAEPLIPLDLVKIARKYAGMQKDGVTAAHVNRIHDTVFGEMQKQCAKYAIVRWAIDPYEAVDSEWNTVMQDIALSAFRYALLAHRYDYLHADHTFANPMRAGDLEKLYLHVVHHKQAGRTLGEETNAGSVTRREGKAVLYRGRGRVSDRRLQIALDRGDPERLIQLVECKRAHSETRKNPETGRDERCAMPHRSEAVQSYFEDLDRHDATIAGYSGRPAPPAREKVSNPPAGQCNALPKTAPLDFFKPDFFNGLPLHLRRGLTAKGVWIAMPDSVPFDLKARALKYDDEKFMRKVGNTILARYNLDSENGNDDVDMDDFLSSDEEDENDNGTGNDD
;
A
#
# COMPACT_ATOMS: atom_id res chain seq x y z
N MET A 1 51.87 27.25 -78.96
CA MET A 1 52.27 28.10 -77.82
C MET A 1 51.01 28.78 -77.33
N SER A 2 50.55 28.43 -76.13
CA SER A 2 49.26 28.89 -75.59
C SER A 2 49.56 29.94 -74.52
N ASP A 3 49.04 31.14 -74.71
CA ASP A 3 49.27 32.28 -73.82
C ASP A 3 48.65 32.03 -72.45
N ALA A 4 49.50 32.00 -71.43
CA ALA A 4 49.07 31.94 -70.04
C ALA A 4 48.57 33.34 -69.62
N GLN A 5 47.25 33.55 -69.69
CA GLN A 5 46.61 34.71 -69.07
C GLN A 5 46.72 34.58 -67.54
N GLN A 6 47.57 35.40 -66.92
CA GLN A 6 47.61 35.54 -65.47
C GLN A 6 46.38 36.33 -65.02
N ILE A 7 45.45 35.67 -64.33
CA ILE A 7 44.33 36.32 -63.66
C ILE A 7 44.86 36.89 -62.35
N THR A 8 45.08 38.19 -62.29
CA THR A 8 45.42 38.91 -61.06
C THR A 8 44.12 39.34 -60.37
N THR A 9 43.62 38.54 -59.43
CA THR A 9 42.52 38.95 -58.55
C THR A 9 43.03 39.93 -57.51
N THR A 10 42.37 41.07 -57.37
CA THR A 10 42.77 42.12 -56.43
C THR A 10 42.26 41.81 -55.02
N GLN A 11 42.96 42.27 -53.98
CA GLN A 11 42.53 42.10 -52.58
C GLN A 11 41.13 42.68 -52.34
N ALA A 12 40.77 43.76 -53.03
CA ALA A 12 39.45 44.38 -52.94
C ALA A 12 38.32 43.44 -53.41
N GLU A 13 38.56 42.62 -54.45
CA GLU A 13 37.59 41.64 -54.93
C GLU A 13 37.39 40.49 -53.93
N ILE A 14 38.47 40.09 -53.23
CA ILE A 14 38.39 39.09 -52.16
C ILE A 14 37.59 39.62 -50.97
N ASP A 15 37.85 40.85 -50.53
CA ASP A 15 37.15 41.45 -49.39
C ASP A 15 35.66 41.68 -49.72
N ALA A 16 35.34 42.08 -50.95
CA ALA A 16 33.97 42.20 -51.43
C ALA A 16 33.25 40.85 -51.43
N PHE A 17 33.92 39.78 -51.90
CA PHE A 17 33.38 38.42 -51.89
C PHE A 17 33.10 37.94 -50.46
N VAL A 18 34.06 38.09 -49.54
CA VAL A 18 33.90 37.66 -48.13
C VAL A 18 32.75 38.40 -47.45
N THR A 19 32.64 39.72 -47.69
CA THR A 19 31.56 40.53 -47.12
C THR A 19 30.19 40.07 -47.64
N HIS A 20 30.08 39.80 -48.94
CA HIS A 20 28.87 39.28 -49.56
C HIS A 20 28.52 37.87 -49.03
N THR A 21 29.51 36.97 -48.93
CA THR A 21 29.29 35.63 -48.37
C THR A 21 28.80 35.70 -46.93
N ARG A 22 29.38 36.57 -46.09
CA ARG A 22 28.95 36.75 -44.70
C ARG A 22 27.50 37.26 -44.61
N ALA A 23 27.14 38.24 -45.43
CA ALA A 23 25.77 38.75 -45.49
C ALA A 23 24.77 37.63 -45.86
N ASN A 24 25.09 36.82 -46.87
CA ASN A 24 24.25 35.69 -47.27
C ASN A 24 24.12 34.62 -46.17
N VAL A 25 25.20 34.32 -45.44
CA VAL A 25 25.17 33.38 -44.31
C VAL A 25 24.30 33.92 -43.17
N GLU A 26 24.40 35.21 -42.85
CA GLU A 26 23.56 35.85 -41.84
C GLU A 26 22.08 35.87 -42.24
N GLU A 27 21.77 36.09 -43.52
CA GLU A 27 20.40 36.03 -44.05
C GLU A 27 19.82 34.60 -43.97
N LEU A 28 20.58 33.60 -44.40
CA LEU A 28 20.19 32.18 -44.28
C LEU A 28 19.98 31.76 -42.82
N ALA A 29 20.81 32.24 -41.89
CA ALA A 29 20.64 31.95 -40.47
C ALA A 29 19.35 32.57 -39.90
N LYS A 30 19.02 33.81 -40.30
CA LYS A 30 17.75 34.46 -39.92
C LYS A 30 16.54 33.72 -40.50
N GLN A 31 16.63 33.30 -41.76
CA GLN A 31 15.57 32.51 -42.39
C GLN A 31 15.36 31.18 -41.65
N ALA A 32 16.43 30.45 -41.33
CA ALA A 32 16.35 29.19 -40.60
C ALA A 32 15.78 29.35 -39.18
N MET A 33 16.09 30.45 -38.48
CA MET A 33 15.47 30.75 -37.17
C MET A 33 13.97 31.03 -37.31
N ASN A 34 13.56 31.83 -38.29
CA ASN A 34 12.16 32.13 -38.53
C ASN A 34 11.35 30.86 -38.90
N GLU A 35 11.89 30.01 -39.79
CA GLU A 35 11.27 28.72 -40.14
C GLU A 35 11.12 27.80 -38.90
N ARG A 36 12.11 27.80 -38.01
CA ARG A 36 12.07 27.02 -36.76
C ARG A 36 11.04 27.57 -35.77
N GLU A 37 10.93 28.89 -35.64
CA GLU A 37 9.90 29.54 -34.82
C GLU A 37 8.49 29.24 -35.35
N GLN A 38 8.29 29.33 -36.66
CA GLN A 38 7.02 28.96 -37.31
C GLN A 38 6.68 27.49 -37.10
N TYR A 39 7.66 26.59 -37.19
CA TYR A 39 7.47 25.16 -36.92
C TYR A 39 7.01 24.90 -35.48
N TYR A 40 7.63 25.54 -34.48
CA TYR A 40 7.21 25.37 -33.09
C TYR A 40 5.84 26.00 -32.83
N ALA A 41 5.57 27.19 -33.36
CA ALA A 41 4.26 27.82 -33.23
C ALA A 41 3.13 26.96 -33.83
N ALA A 42 3.36 26.34 -34.99
CA ALA A 42 2.40 25.43 -35.61
C ALA A 42 2.18 24.16 -34.77
N ARG A 43 3.26 23.60 -34.21
CA ARG A 43 3.18 22.42 -33.33
C ARG A 43 2.43 22.72 -32.04
N ASP A 44 2.67 23.87 -31.42
CA ASP A 44 1.99 24.29 -30.19
C ASP A 44 0.50 24.54 -30.46
N ALA A 45 0.16 25.15 -31.60
CA ALA A 45 -1.23 25.31 -32.04
C ALA A 45 -1.93 23.96 -32.27
N GLU A 46 -1.25 22.97 -32.85
CA GLU A 46 -1.80 21.62 -33.01
C GLU A 46 -2.01 20.92 -31.66
N GLN A 47 -1.08 21.08 -30.71
CA GLN A 47 -1.22 20.54 -29.36
C GLN A 47 -2.37 21.19 -28.60
N ALA A 48 -2.53 22.52 -28.72
CA ALA A 48 -3.66 23.25 -28.14
C ALA A 48 -5.00 22.73 -28.70
N ARG A 49 -5.12 22.53 -30.02
CA ARG A 49 -6.32 21.95 -30.64
C ARG A 49 -6.63 20.55 -30.15
N LYS A 50 -5.61 19.68 -30.04
CA LYS A 50 -5.77 18.31 -29.50
C LYS A 50 -6.23 18.33 -28.05
N PHE A 51 -5.74 19.28 -27.26
CA PHE A 51 -6.15 19.46 -25.88
C PHE A 51 -7.61 19.93 -25.76
N GLU A 52 -8.01 20.93 -26.56
CA GLU A 52 -9.39 21.40 -26.64
C GLU A 52 -10.36 20.30 -27.09
N GLU A 53 -9.98 19.50 -28.10
CA GLU A 53 -10.77 18.37 -28.57
C GLU A 53 -10.95 17.31 -27.47
N HIS A 54 -9.88 16.98 -26.73
CA HIS A 54 -9.96 16.05 -25.62
C HIS A 54 -10.83 16.58 -24.47
N LEU A 55 -10.78 17.89 -24.18
CA LEU A 55 -11.65 18.52 -23.18
C LEU A 55 -13.12 18.45 -23.63
N ALA A 56 -13.40 18.75 -24.89
CA ALA A 56 -14.75 18.63 -25.46
C ALA A 56 -15.28 17.19 -25.43
N GLN A 57 -14.43 16.20 -25.69
CA GLN A 57 -14.79 14.78 -25.56
C GLN A 57 -15.10 14.39 -24.12
N GLN A 58 -14.35 14.88 -23.14
CA GLN A 58 -14.63 14.64 -21.72
C GLN A 58 -15.96 15.27 -21.29
N GLN A 59 -16.22 16.51 -21.71
CA GLN A 59 -17.48 17.19 -21.43
C GLN A 59 -18.67 16.44 -22.05
N ALA A 60 -18.57 16.03 -23.31
CA ALA A 60 -19.61 15.24 -23.97
C ALA A 60 -19.85 13.88 -23.29
N ALA A 61 -18.80 13.22 -22.82
CA ALA A 61 -18.92 11.96 -22.06
C ALA A 61 -19.62 12.18 -20.71
N PHE A 62 -19.31 13.28 -20.01
CA PHE A 62 -19.96 13.63 -18.76
C PHE A 62 -21.45 13.95 -18.95
N ASP A 63 -21.79 14.74 -19.96
CA ASP A 63 -23.18 15.07 -20.28
C ASP A 63 -23.98 13.83 -20.71
N ALA A 64 -23.36 12.89 -21.43
CA ALA A 64 -23.98 11.61 -21.76
C ALA A 64 -24.23 10.73 -20.52
N GLU A 65 -23.30 10.70 -19.57
CA GLU A 65 -23.48 9.97 -18.30
C GLU A 65 -24.56 10.61 -17.42
N ARG A 66 -24.62 11.95 -17.39
CA ARG A 66 -25.69 12.69 -16.69
C ARG A 66 -27.07 12.37 -17.27
N LEU A 67 -27.21 12.36 -18.59
CA LEU A 67 -28.46 12.01 -19.26
C LEU A 67 -28.87 10.56 -18.98
N GLN A 68 -27.92 9.61 -18.99
CA GLN A 68 -28.21 8.22 -18.62
C GLN A 68 -28.65 8.09 -17.16
N TRP A 69 -28.06 8.88 -16.25
CA TRP A 69 -28.45 8.89 -14.85
C TRP A 69 -29.88 9.46 -14.66
N GLU A 70 -30.21 10.56 -15.33
CA GLU A 70 -31.57 11.13 -15.34
C GLU A 70 -32.60 10.11 -15.83
N GLN A 71 -32.32 9.41 -16.95
CA GLN A 71 -33.18 8.34 -17.46
C GLN A 71 -33.36 7.17 -16.49
N ARG A 72 -32.29 6.77 -15.78
CA ARG A 72 -32.37 5.71 -14.76
C ARG A 72 -33.19 6.13 -13.56
N MET A 73 -33.07 7.39 -13.14
CA MET A 73 -33.86 7.95 -12.04
C MET A 73 -35.33 8.00 -12.42
N GLU A 74 -35.66 8.47 -13.62
CA GLU A 74 -37.03 8.50 -14.14
C GLU A 74 -37.63 7.08 -14.21
N ALA A 75 -36.88 6.11 -14.77
CA ALA A 75 -37.30 4.71 -14.82
C ALA A 75 -37.50 4.10 -13.42
N ALA A 76 -36.62 4.39 -12.46
CA ALA A 76 -36.76 3.93 -11.08
C ALA A 76 -37.99 4.56 -10.38
N THR A 77 -38.26 5.85 -10.63
CA THR A 77 -39.48 6.50 -10.12
C THR A 77 -40.74 5.91 -10.74
N ALA A 78 -40.73 5.63 -12.04
CA ALA A 78 -41.85 4.97 -12.73
C ALA A 78 -42.11 3.57 -12.16
N MET A 79 -41.06 2.76 -11.93
CA MET A 79 -41.20 1.44 -11.29
C MET A 79 -41.75 1.53 -9.86
N ARG A 80 -41.32 2.53 -9.06
CA ARG A 80 -41.86 2.72 -7.71
C ARG A 80 -43.33 3.11 -7.74
N VAL A 81 -43.75 3.96 -8.67
CA VAL A 81 -45.16 4.33 -8.86
C VAL A 81 -46.00 3.13 -9.27
N GLN A 82 -45.51 2.29 -10.20
CA GLN A 82 -46.20 1.06 -10.59
C GLN A 82 -46.34 0.09 -9.41
N HIS A 83 -45.27 -0.15 -8.67
CA HIS A 83 -45.31 -1.04 -7.50
C HIS A 83 -46.31 -0.54 -6.43
N MET A 84 -46.38 0.77 -6.22
CA MET A 84 -47.35 1.38 -5.32
C MET A 84 -48.80 1.19 -5.81
N GLN A 85 -49.05 1.36 -7.11
CA GLN A 85 -50.36 1.11 -7.71
C GLN A 85 -50.79 -0.36 -7.60
N ASP A 86 -49.86 -1.30 -7.81
CA ASP A 86 -50.14 -2.73 -7.68
C ASP A 86 -50.41 -3.14 -6.23
N THR A 87 -49.70 -2.55 -5.27
CA THR A 87 -49.97 -2.75 -3.83
C THR A 87 -51.38 -2.28 -3.46
N ILE A 88 -51.79 -1.10 -3.95
CA ILE A 88 -53.15 -0.57 -3.74
C ILE A 88 -54.20 -1.51 -4.36
N ARG A 89 -53.97 -2.02 -5.57
CA ARG A 89 -54.87 -2.99 -6.22
C ARG A 89 -54.98 -4.29 -5.43
N GLN A 90 -53.87 -4.82 -4.92
CA GLN A 90 -53.88 -6.03 -4.09
C GLN A 90 -54.67 -5.82 -2.79
N MET A 91 -54.48 -4.69 -2.11
CA MET A 91 -55.26 -4.36 -0.91
C MET A 91 -56.76 -4.27 -1.22
N GLN A 92 -57.15 -3.62 -2.31
CA GLN A 92 -58.55 -3.53 -2.73
C GLN A 92 -59.15 -4.91 -3.04
N ALA A 93 -58.40 -5.80 -3.71
CA ALA A 93 -58.84 -7.17 -3.98
C ALA A 93 -58.98 -8.02 -2.70
N GLN A 94 -58.10 -7.84 -1.71
CA GLN A 94 -58.22 -8.51 -0.41
C GLN A 94 -59.47 -8.05 0.36
N MET A 95 -59.78 -6.75 0.32
CA MET A 95 -60.99 -6.23 0.97
C MET A 95 -62.28 -6.74 0.34
N GLN A 96 -62.30 -6.99 -0.97
CA GLN A 96 -63.48 -7.55 -1.65
C GLN A 96 -63.69 -9.05 -1.37
N ASN A 97 -62.64 -9.77 -0.98
CA ASN A 97 -62.68 -11.22 -0.70
C ASN A 97 -62.73 -11.56 0.81
N ALA A 98 -62.82 -10.58 1.70
CA ALA A 98 -62.88 -10.83 3.13
C ALA A 98 -64.24 -11.48 3.51
N PRO A 99 -64.24 -12.66 4.14
CA PRO A 99 -65.48 -13.32 4.56
C PRO A 99 -66.19 -12.48 5.64
N PRO A 100 -67.52 -12.47 5.67
CA PRO A 100 -68.28 -11.71 6.65
C PRO A 100 -67.98 -12.21 8.08
N PRO A 101 -67.88 -11.31 9.07
CA PRO A 101 -67.53 -11.68 10.44
C PRO A 101 -68.63 -12.53 11.07
N LEU A 102 -68.21 -13.68 11.62
CA LEU A 102 -69.05 -14.58 12.40
C LEU A 102 -69.35 -13.98 13.79
N PRO A 103 -70.51 -14.29 14.40
CA PRO A 103 -70.93 -13.70 15.65
C PRO A 103 -70.25 -14.35 16.87
N ASP A 104 -69.82 -13.49 17.79
CA ASP A 104 -69.08 -13.79 19.03
C ASP A 104 -69.85 -14.65 20.05
N GLY A 105 -69.12 -15.55 20.71
CA GLY A 105 -69.49 -16.04 22.05
C GLY A 105 -68.80 -17.33 22.48
N GLN A 106 -67.76 -17.23 23.33
CA GLN A 106 -67.76 -17.73 24.73
C GLN A 106 -66.36 -17.87 25.34
N PRO A 107 -66.23 -17.78 26.69
CA PRO A 107 -64.97 -17.50 27.38
C PRO A 107 -64.30 -18.72 28.01
N ALA A 108 -63.02 -18.51 28.31
CA ALA A 108 -62.03 -19.46 28.82
C ALA A 108 -62.31 -20.04 30.22
N GLY A 109 -61.91 -21.30 30.41
CA GLY A 109 -61.92 -22.03 31.69
C GLY A 109 -60.55 -22.57 32.08
N ASN A 110 -60.22 -22.38 33.35
CA ASN A 110 -59.02 -22.73 34.13
C ASN A 110 -58.59 -24.21 34.16
N ALA A 111 -57.28 -24.48 34.37
CA ALA A 111 -56.66 -25.27 35.47
C ALA A 111 -55.24 -25.84 35.07
N PRO A 112 -54.47 -26.57 35.92
CA PRO A 112 -53.42 -26.10 36.83
C PRO A 112 -52.02 -26.76 36.60
N PRO A 113 -50.95 -26.47 37.39
CA PRO A 113 -49.57 -26.92 37.13
C PRO A 113 -49.14 -28.18 37.93
N PRO A 114 -48.06 -28.90 37.54
CA PRO A 114 -47.40 -29.84 38.46
C PRO A 114 -45.90 -29.62 38.69
N ALA A 115 -45.46 -30.20 39.81
CA ALA A 115 -44.18 -30.10 40.50
C ALA A 115 -43.05 -30.97 39.92
N GLY A 116 -41.81 -30.75 40.41
CA GLY A 116 -40.56 -31.34 39.88
C GLY A 116 -40.06 -32.65 40.50
N GLY A 117 -38.94 -33.16 39.93
CA GLY A 117 -38.08 -34.24 40.43
C GLY A 117 -37.34 -35.03 39.31
N PRO A 118 -36.14 -35.63 39.52
CA PRO A 118 -35.02 -35.62 38.56
C PRO A 118 -34.53 -37.04 38.09
N PRO A 119 -33.25 -37.27 37.71
CA PRO A 119 -32.69 -37.26 36.35
C PRO A 119 -32.29 -38.66 35.82
N ALA A 120 -32.33 -38.88 34.49
CA ALA A 120 -31.63 -40.01 33.86
C ALA A 120 -31.37 -39.77 32.37
N HIS A 121 -30.19 -40.21 31.93
CA HIS A 121 -29.71 -40.22 30.54
C HIS A 121 -30.65 -40.96 29.59
N GLY A 122 -30.82 -40.42 28.38
CA GLY A 122 -31.45 -41.12 27.26
C GLY A 122 -31.31 -40.33 25.97
N HIS A 123 -30.46 -40.82 25.07
CA HIS A 123 -30.45 -40.47 23.65
C HIS A 123 -31.82 -40.85 23.05
N GLU A 124 -32.59 -39.89 22.54
CA GLU A 124 -33.58 -40.18 21.49
C GLU A 124 -34.03 -38.91 20.74
N GLN A 125 -33.66 -38.90 19.46
CA GLN A 125 -34.29 -38.30 18.28
C GLN A 125 -35.42 -37.27 18.50
N SER A 126 -35.14 -36.03 18.13
CA SER A 126 -36.17 -35.02 17.87
C SER A 126 -36.96 -35.36 16.59
N PRO A 127 -38.29 -35.13 16.56
CA PRO A 127 -39.10 -35.25 15.35
C PRO A 127 -38.81 -34.10 14.37
N PRO A 128 -39.00 -34.32 13.05
CA PRO A 128 -38.81 -33.27 12.06
C PRO A 128 -39.96 -32.26 12.12
N ASP A 129 -39.61 -30.97 12.14
CA ASP A 129 -40.54 -29.87 11.93
C ASP A 129 -41.19 -29.96 10.53
N PRO A 130 -42.47 -29.57 10.40
CA PRO A 130 -43.18 -29.60 9.13
C PRO A 130 -42.62 -28.54 8.18
N VAL A 131 -42.25 -28.99 6.98
CA VAL A 131 -41.86 -28.19 5.83
C VAL A 131 -43.00 -27.22 5.46
N PRO A 132 -42.79 -25.90 5.45
CA PRO A 132 -43.69 -25.00 4.75
C PRO A 132 -43.41 -25.07 3.25
N ASP A 133 -44.51 -25.25 2.53
CA ASP A 133 -44.65 -25.41 1.10
C ASP A 133 -44.10 -24.22 0.29
N ALA A 134 -43.76 -24.53 -0.96
CA ALA A 134 -43.10 -23.66 -1.93
C ALA A 134 -43.84 -22.35 -2.20
N GLY A 135 -43.21 -21.23 -1.85
CA GLY A 135 -43.68 -19.87 -2.16
C GLY A 135 -42.59 -19.00 -2.78
N THR A 136 -42.59 -18.96 -4.11
CA THR A 136 -42.16 -17.83 -4.97
C THR A 136 -40.74 -17.26 -4.76
N ARG A 137 -39.80 -17.75 -5.59
CA ARG A 137 -38.50 -17.11 -5.84
C ARG A 137 -38.69 -15.65 -6.27
N VAL A 138 -38.24 -14.73 -5.43
CA VAL A 138 -37.93 -13.35 -5.83
C VAL A 138 -36.67 -13.40 -6.72
N PRO A 139 -36.67 -12.79 -7.92
CA PRO A 139 -35.49 -12.77 -8.78
C PRO A 139 -34.33 -12.03 -8.09
N PRO A 140 -33.07 -12.38 -8.41
CA PRO A 140 -31.90 -11.75 -7.81
C PRO A 140 -31.93 -10.24 -8.08
N ARG A 141 -31.74 -9.46 -7.02
CA ARG A 141 -31.59 -8.01 -7.10
C ARG A 141 -30.29 -7.73 -7.87
N ASP A 142 -30.41 -7.15 -9.06
CA ASP A 142 -29.24 -6.80 -9.87
C ASP A 142 -28.28 -5.89 -9.06
N PRO A 143 -26.96 -6.17 -9.07
CA PRO A 143 -26.00 -5.39 -8.31
C PRO A 143 -25.96 -3.95 -8.85
N VAL A 144 -26.11 -3.00 -7.92
CA VAL A 144 -25.94 -1.56 -8.15
C VAL A 144 -24.61 -1.31 -8.87
N PRO A 145 -24.57 -0.63 -10.03
CA PRO A 145 -23.31 -0.35 -10.70
C PRO A 145 -22.48 0.62 -9.84
N PRO A 146 -21.22 0.30 -9.50
CA PRO A 146 -20.41 1.16 -8.67
C PRO A 146 -20.08 2.46 -9.39
N ILE A 147 -20.11 3.56 -8.64
CA ILE A 147 -19.56 4.88 -9.00
C ILE A 147 -18.22 4.66 -9.72
N ARG A 148 -18.09 5.17 -10.96
CA ARG A 148 -16.89 4.97 -11.79
C ARG A 148 -15.67 5.63 -11.15
N ARG A 149 -14.98 4.86 -10.29
CA ARG A 149 -13.60 5.13 -9.88
C ARG A 149 -12.74 5.23 -11.14
N ARG A 150 -11.84 6.21 -11.20
CA ARG A 150 -10.79 6.28 -12.25
C ARG A 150 -10.20 4.89 -12.45
N LYS A 151 -10.22 4.40 -13.70
CA LYS A 151 -9.72 3.07 -14.07
C LYS A 151 -8.29 2.93 -13.56
N THR A 152 -8.11 2.00 -12.64
CA THR A 152 -6.80 1.54 -12.16
C THR A 152 -6.06 0.91 -13.32
N THR A 153 -4.85 1.38 -13.60
CA THR A 153 -3.99 0.76 -14.62
C THR A 153 -3.51 -0.58 -14.07
N ARG A 154 -3.81 -1.68 -14.77
CA ARG A 154 -3.26 -2.99 -14.42
C ARG A 154 -1.85 -3.13 -15.01
N VAL A 155 -0.86 -3.36 -14.17
CA VAL A 155 0.50 -3.74 -14.60
C VAL A 155 0.78 -5.12 -14.03
N ARG A 156 0.95 -6.12 -14.92
CA ARG A 156 1.15 -7.53 -14.54
C ARG A 156 0.05 -8.10 -13.63
N GLY A 157 -1.21 -7.78 -13.93
CA GLY A 157 -2.36 -8.25 -13.15
C GLY A 157 -2.66 -7.45 -11.87
N GLN A 158 -1.70 -6.66 -11.37
CA GLN A 158 -1.92 -5.80 -10.19
C GLN A 158 -2.59 -4.47 -10.58
N THR A 159 -3.67 -4.17 -9.90
CA THR A 159 -4.43 -2.91 -9.95
C THR A 159 -3.60 -1.81 -9.27
N ILE A 160 -2.93 -0.95 -10.04
CA ILE A 160 -2.18 0.19 -9.49
C ILE A 160 -3.18 1.29 -9.11
N GLY A 161 -3.12 1.71 -7.84
CA GLY A 161 -3.94 2.81 -7.34
C GLY A 161 -3.60 4.15 -8.01
N PRO A 162 -4.52 5.12 -8.02
CA PRO A 162 -4.23 6.45 -8.54
C PRO A 162 -3.01 7.05 -7.82
N TYR A 163 -2.08 7.62 -8.59
CA TYR A 163 -0.83 8.24 -8.11
C TYR A 163 0.16 7.30 -7.41
N GLN A 164 -0.08 5.99 -7.42
CA GLN A 164 0.88 5.02 -6.88
C GLN A 164 2.09 4.90 -7.81
N LEU A 165 3.29 5.19 -7.28
CA LEU A 165 4.55 4.94 -7.95
C LEU A 165 5.16 3.64 -7.44
N THR A 166 5.33 2.68 -8.35
CA THR A 166 6.10 1.45 -8.09
C THR A 166 7.60 1.73 -8.22
N LYS A 167 8.45 0.84 -7.69
CA LYS A 167 9.93 0.95 -7.80
C LYS A 167 10.40 1.12 -9.25
N LYS A 168 9.70 0.49 -10.20
CA LYS A 168 10.00 0.54 -11.64
C LYS A 168 9.56 1.86 -12.31
N MET A 169 8.57 2.53 -11.74
CA MET A 169 8.07 3.82 -12.23
C MET A 169 8.78 5.01 -11.59
N LEU A 170 9.66 4.76 -10.62
CA LEU A 170 10.40 5.80 -9.94
C LEU A 170 11.46 6.38 -10.88
N PRO A 171 11.54 7.70 -11.07
CA PRO A 171 12.58 8.30 -11.90
C PRO A 171 13.97 7.95 -11.36
N LYS A 172 14.99 7.97 -12.23
CA LYS A 172 16.39 7.75 -11.81
C LYS A 172 16.77 8.77 -10.73
N GLY A 173 17.44 8.31 -9.67
CA GLY A 173 17.73 9.11 -8.47
C GLY A 173 16.53 9.37 -7.56
N GLY A 174 15.33 8.92 -7.93
CA GLY A 174 14.09 9.26 -7.23
C GLY A 174 13.90 8.57 -5.88
N ALA A 175 14.66 7.52 -5.53
CA ALA A 175 14.50 6.83 -4.25
C ALA A 175 14.91 7.70 -3.05
N GLY A 176 16.12 8.27 -3.09
CA GLY A 176 16.59 9.20 -2.08
C GLY A 176 15.74 10.47 -2.04
N THR A 177 15.41 11.03 -3.22
CA THR A 177 14.55 12.24 -3.32
C THR A 177 13.15 12.00 -2.77
N LYS A 178 12.52 10.86 -3.07
CA LYS A 178 11.22 10.45 -2.48
C LYS A 178 11.33 10.39 -0.96
N LYS A 179 12.40 9.78 -0.44
CA LYS A 179 12.59 9.66 1.01
C LYS A 179 12.78 11.02 1.67
N ALA A 180 13.58 11.89 1.06
CA ALA A 180 13.75 13.27 1.49
C ALA A 180 12.42 14.05 1.46
N LEU A 181 11.59 13.86 0.43
CA LEU A 181 10.27 14.47 0.35
C LEU A 181 9.33 13.96 1.46
N GLU A 182 9.33 12.65 1.77
CA GLU A 182 8.55 12.11 2.91
C GLU A 182 8.95 12.78 4.25
N VAL A 183 10.25 12.98 4.48
CA VAL A 183 10.78 13.66 5.67
C VAL A 183 10.40 15.14 5.65
N HIS A 184 10.49 15.81 4.49
CA HIS A 184 10.10 17.21 4.30
C HIS A 184 8.62 17.44 4.62
N ILE A 185 7.72 16.60 4.08
CA ILE A 185 6.27 16.66 4.36
C ILE A 185 5.99 16.39 5.85
N SER A 186 6.74 15.48 6.49
CA SER A 186 6.60 15.22 7.93
C SER A 186 7.01 16.43 8.78
N ALA A 187 8.05 17.16 8.37
CA ALA A 187 8.47 18.41 9.01
C ALA A 187 7.45 19.53 8.78
N LEU A 188 7.01 19.73 7.54
CA LEU A 188 6.07 20.77 7.13
C LEU A 188 4.69 20.60 7.82
N SER A 189 4.19 19.38 7.92
CA SER A 189 2.91 19.08 8.60
C SER A 189 2.98 19.07 10.13
N GLY A 190 4.18 19.13 10.71
CA GLY A 190 4.38 18.94 12.15
C GLY A 190 4.14 17.51 12.65
N ARG A 191 4.02 16.51 11.76
CA ARG A 191 3.71 15.10 12.08
C ARG A 191 4.96 14.24 11.95
N VAL A 192 5.83 14.33 12.96
CA VAL A 192 7.16 13.71 12.96
C VAL A 192 7.19 12.28 13.49
N ALA A 193 6.24 11.91 14.35
CA ALA A 193 6.15 10.55 14.88
C ALA A 193 5.70 9.58 13.77
N ALA A 194 6.27 8.37 13.72
CA ALA A 194 5.99 7.40 12.67
C ALA A 194 4.49 7.07 12.51
N ARG A 195 3.75 7.08 13.62
CA ARG A 195 2.31 6.78 13.71
C ARG A 195 1.42 8.02 13.58
N ALA A 196 1.99 9.22 13.52
CA ALA A 196 1.22 10.45 13.37
C ALA A 196 0.54 10.48 12.00
N VAL A 197 -0.67 11.02 11.97
CA VAL A 197 -1.49 11.16 10.77
C VAL A 197 -1.77 12.64 10.56
N ILE A 198 -1.74 13.08 9.31
CA ILE A 198 -2.07 14.45 8.93
C ILE A 198 -3.59 14.58 8.96
N LYS A 199 -4.09 15.35 9.94
CA LYS A 199 -5.51 15.63 10.03
C LYS A 199 -5.93 16.59 8.90
N PRO A 200 -7.10 16.38 8.27
CA PRO A 200 -7.65 17.31 7.28
C PRO A 200 -7.73 18.75 7.80
N PRO A 201 -7.82 19.75 6.91
CA PRO A 201 -8.09 21.12 7.33
C PRO A 201 -9.47 21.24 7.97
N THR A 202 -9.58 22.09 8.98
CA THR A 202 -10.87 22.49 9.56
C THR A 202 -11.52 23.58 8.69
N GLU A 203 -12.84 23.74 8.80
CA GLU A 203 -13.55 24.78 8.03
C GLU A 203 -13.06 26.19 8.40
N ALA A 204 -12.68 26.41 9.66
CA ALA A 204 -12.09 27.68 10.09
C ALA A 204 -10.73 27.97 9.42
N GLU A 205 -9.88 26.94 9.26
CA GLU A 205 -8.61 27.08 8.53
C GLU A 205 -8.85 27.41 7.04
N ARG A 206 -9.85 26.77 6.41
CA ARG A 206 -10.24 27.06 5.02
C ARG A 206 -10.82 28.47 4.88
N ALA A 207 -11.70 28.89 5.78
CA ALA A 207 -12.29 30.22 5.77
C ALA A 207 -11.23 31.30 5.99
N PHE A 208 -10.29 31.08 6.90
CA PHE A 208 -9.16 31.98 7.14
C PHE A 208 -8.31 32.14 5.87
N HIS A 209 -7.94 31.04 5.21
CA HIS A 209 -7.22 31.10 3.94
C HIS A 209 -8.00 31.92 2.90
N ARG A 210 -9.29 31.63 2.66
CA ARG A 210 -10.12 32.37 1.69
C ARG A 210 -10.27 33.86 2.01
N GLN A 211 -10.25 34.22 3.29
CA GLN A 211 -10.35 35.62 3.71
C GLN A 211 -9.08 36.42 3.40
N HIS A 212 -7.91 35.78 3.52
CA HIS A 212 -6.62 36.44 3.40
C HIS A 212 -5.95 36.23 2.05
N TYR A 213 -6.29 35.16 1.34
CA TYR A 213 -5.73 34.82 0.05
C TYR A 213 -6.57 35.42 -1.07
N ASP A 214 -6.10 36.55 -1.61
CA ASP A 214 -6.53 37.04 -2.91
C ASP A 214 -5.52 36.53 -3.95
N ARG A 215 -5.99 35.73 -4.91
CA ARG A 215 -5.19 35.12 -5.98
C ARG A 215 -4.48 36.17 -6.86
N SER A 216 -4.88 37.44 -6.79
CA SER A 216 -4.25 38.57 -7.49
C SER A 216 -3.05 39.18 -6.75
N SER A 217 -2.80 38.79 -5.49
CA SER A 217 -1.67 39.31 -4.71
C SER A 217 -0.37 38.57 -5.04
N ASP A 218 0.31 38.98 -6.10
CA ASP A 218 1.69 38.55 -6.40
C ASP A 218 2.72 39.26 -5.48
N THR A 219 2.31 39.54 -4.25
CA THR A 219 3.12 40.27 -3.28
C THR A 219 4.17 39.34 -2.71
N ALA A 220 5.44 39.74 -2.79
CA ALA A 220 6.56 39.02 -2.17
C ALA A 220 6.48 39.00 -0.63
N GLU A 221 5.62 39.82 -0.03
CA GLU A 221 5.45 39.93 1.41
C GLU A 221 4.54 38.81 1.98
N PRO A 222 4.87 38.25 3.16
CA PRO A 222 4.05 37.23 3.79
C PRO A 222 2.67 37.78 4.22
N LEU A 223 1.60 37.10 3.81
CA LEU A 223 0.22 37.50 4.14
C LEU A 223 -0.12 37.37 5.63
N ILE A 224 0.60 36.49 6.35
CA ILE A 224 0.48 36.34 7.79
C ILE A 224 1.86 36.35 8.47
N PRO A 225 1.94 36.74 9.75
CA PRO A 225 3.16 36.59 10.54
C PRO A 225 3.70 35.14 10.57
N LEU A 226 5.02 34.97 10.46
CA LEU A 226 5.69 33.66 10.40
C LEU A 226 5.51 32.83 11.68
N ASP A 227 5.34 33.48 12.82
CA ASP A 227 5.13 32.87 14.14
C ASP A 227 3.75 32.21 14.29
N LEU A 228 2.77 32.62 13.48
CA LEU A 228 1.47 31.95 13.40
C LEU A 228 1.56 30.60 12.69
N VAL A 229 2.57 30.38 11.84
CA VAL A 229 2.72 29.15 11.08
C VAL A 229 3.19 28.00 11.98
N LYS A 230 2.40 26.93 12.01
CA LYS A 230 2.63 25.70 12.79
C LYS A 230 3.29 24.62 11.92
N ILE A 231 4.60 24.49 12.05
CA ILE A 231 5.39 23.37 11.50
C ILE A 231 6.10 22.59 12.62
N ALA A 232 6.77 21.49 12.28
CA ALA A 232 7.59 20.77 13.24
C ALA A 232 8.64 21.69 13.87
N ARG A 233 8.78 21.64 15.19
CA ARG A 233 9.85 22.30 15.93
C ARG A 233 10.87 21.26 16.33
N LYS A 234 12.16 21.58 16.21
CA LYS A 234 13.21 20.75 16.80
C LYS A 234 13.11 20.80 18.31
N TYR A 235 13.35 19.68 18.96
CA TYR A 235 13.41 19.59 20.42
C TYR A 235 14.44 18.54 20.86
N ALA A 236 14.95 18.70 22.08
CA ALA A 236 15.93 17.78 22.66
C ALA A 236 15.31 16.38 22.80
N GLY A 237 15.97 15.36 22.23
CA GLY A 237 15.50 13.97 22.29
C GLY A 237 14.59 13.52 21.15
N MET A 238 14.29 14.37 20.16
CA MET A 238 13.47 14.03 18.97
C MET A 238 13.92 12.76 18.24
N GLN A 239 15.20 12.41 18.30
CA GLN A 239 15.74 11.18 17.71
C GLN A 239 15.16 9.89 18.32
N LYS A 240 14.64 9.95 19.56
CA LYS A 240 14.04 8.80 20.25
C LYS A 240 12.65 8.44 19.71
N ASP A 241 12.00 9.37 19.00
CA ASP A 241 10.64 9.20 18.47
C ASP A 241 10.61 8.46 17.12
N GLY A 242 11.76 8.00 16.65
CA GLY A 242 11.92 7.15 15.48
C GLY A 242 12.73 7.78 14.35
N VAL A 243 12.95 7.00 13.30
CA VAL A 243 13.84 7.37 12.17
C VAL A 243 13.41 8.67 11.49
N THR A 244 12.11 8.86 11.24
CA THR A 244 11.60 10.10 10.63
C THR A 244 11.90 11.31 11.50
N ALA A 245 11.64 11.23 12.81
CA ALA A 245 11.91 12.32 13.73
C ALA A 245 13.42 12.63 13.82
N ALA A 246 14.28 11.60 13.82
CA ALA A 246 15.73 11.76 13.73
C ALA A 246 16.15 12.48 12.43
N HIS A 247 15.54 12.14 11.29
CA HIS A 247 15.81 12.80 10.02
C HIS A 247 15.31 14.24 9.98
N VAL A 248 14.13 14.54 10.55
CA VAL A 248 13.62 15.91 10.64
C VAL A 248 14.55 16.77 11.51
N ASN A 249 15.11 16.21 12.59
CA ASN A 249 16.07 16.92 13.44
C ASN A 249 17.37 17.30 12.71
N ARG A 250 17.73 16.58 11.62
CA ARG A 250 18.89 16.88 10.77
C ARG A 250 18.64 17.97 9.72
N ILE A 251 17.38 18.35 9.46
CA ILE A 251 17.05 19.42 8.51
C ILE A 251 17.63 20.74 9.04
N HIS A 252 18.27 21.54 8.19
CA HIS A 252 18.81 22.84 8.58
C HIS A 252 17.71 23.88 8.85
N ASP A 253 17.92 24.80 9.82
CA ASP A 253 16.90 25.78 10.24
C ASP A 253 16.46 26.73 9.12
N THR A 254 17.35 27.02 8.16
CA THR A 254 16.98 27.82 6.97
C THR A 254 15.86 27.18 6.15
N VAL A 255 15.76 25.85 6.14
CA VAL A 255 14.67 25.14 5.45
C VAL A 255 13.36 25.30 6.20
N PHE A 256 13.38 25.27 7.54
CA PHE A 256 12.19 25.55 8.35
C PHE A 256 11.73 27.00 8.13
N GLY A 257 12.66 27.96 8.10
CA GLY A 257 12.35 29.34 7.76
C GLY A 257 11.71 29.46 6.37
N GLU A 258 12.19 28.72 5.38
CA GLU A 258 11.57 28.70 4.05
C GLU A 258 10.17 28.07 4.05
N MET A 259 9.97 26.94 4.74
CA MET A 259 8.65 26.34 4.93
C MET A 259 7.66 27.35 5.55
N GLN A 260 8.08 28.09 6.58
CA GLN A 260 7.26 29.11 7.22
C GLN A 260 6.92 30.25 6.26
N LYS A 261 7.91 30.75 5.50
CA LYS A 261 7.70 31.79 4.50
C LYS A 261 6.69 31.36 3.43
N GLN A 262 6.83 30.15 2.90
CA GLN A 262 5.89 29.63 1.91
C GLN A 262 4.49 29.49 2.49
N CYS A 263 4.32 28.90 3.68
CA CYS A 263 3.00 28.86 4.33
C CYS A 263 2.42 30.27 4.58
N ALA A 264 3.24 31.20 5.06
CA ALA A 264 2.81 32.56 5.36
C ALA A 264 2.40 33.36 4.11
N LYS A 265 3.11 33.15 2.99
CA LYS A 265 2.76 33.71 1.67
C LYS A 265 1.34 33.34 1.24
N TYR A 266 0.87 32.14 1.58
CA TYR A 266 -0.48 31.67 1.23
C TYR A 266 -1.50 31.79 2.38
N ALA A 267 -1.18 32.54 3.45
CA ALA A 267 -2.02 32.63 4.65
C ALA A 267 -2.38 31.26 5.28
N ILE A 268 -1.47 30.29 5.22
CA ILE A 268 -1.65 28.95 5.75
C ILE A 268 -1.05 28.85 7.15
N VAL A 269 -1.92 28.75 8.16
CA VAL A 269 -1.51 28.58 9.57
C VAL A 269 -0.92 27.19 9.82
N ARG A 270 -1.41 26.16 9.14
CA ARG A 270 -0.96 24.77 9.28
C ARG A 270 -1.04 24.08 7.94
N TRP A 271 0.05 23.45 7.52
CA TRP A 271 0.04 22.63 6.31
C TRP A 271 -0.76 21.33 6.54
N ALA A 272 -1.76 21.09 5.69
CA ALA A 272 -2.61 19.92 5.76
C ALA A 272 -3.25 19.66 4.40
N ILE A 273 -3.32 18.40 3.99
CA ILE A 273 -4.06 18.01 2.79
C ILE A 273 -5.52 17.77 3.11
N ASP A 274 -6.38 18.04 2.13
CA ASP A 274 -7.76 17.59 2.17
C ASP A 274 -7.91 16.30 1.34
N PRO A 275 -8.09 15.13 1.99
CA PRO A 275 -8.24 13.87 1.29
C PRO A 275 -9.63 13.68 0.65
N TYR A 276 -10.58 14.59 0.91
CA TYR A 276 -11.94 14.53 0.41
C TYR A 276 -12.15 15.33 -0.87
N GLU A 277 -11.31 16.33 -1.10
CA GLU A 277 -11.32 17.13 -2.31
C GLU A 277 -10.46 16.50 -3.41
N ALA A 278 -10.71 16.93 -4.65
CA ALA A 278 -9.88 16.53 -5.78
C ALA A 278 -8.43 17.02 -5.59
N VAL A 279 -7.49 16.36 -6.25
CA VAL A 279 -6.05 16.70 -6.18
C VAL A 279 -5.79 18.10 -6.71
N ASP A 280 -6.55 18.51 -7.71
CA ASP A 280 -6.55 19.82 -8.37
C ASP A 280 -7.51 20.84 -7.73
N SER A 281 -8.06 20.55 -6.56
CA SER A 281 -8.75 21.57 -5.76
C SER A 281 -7.82 22.73 -5.43
N GLU A 282 -8.39 23.91 -5.23
CA GLU A 282 -7.63 25.11 -4.87
C GLU A 282 -6.76 24.87 -3.64
N TRP A 283 -7.34 24.30 -2.58
CA TRP A 283 -6.63 23.99 -1.34
C TRP A 283 -5.44 23.04 -1.57
N ASN A 284 -5.67 21.90 -2.22
CA ASN A 284 -4.61 20.91 -2.42
C ASN A 284 -3.52 21.41 -3.39
N THR A 285 -3.88 22.23 -4.38
CA THR A 285 -2.92 22.88 -5.28
C THR A 285 -2.00 23.85 -4.52
N VAL A 286 -2.56 24.67 -3.62
CA VAL A 286 -1.77 25.56 -2.76
C VAL A 286 -0.83 24.76 -1.84
N MET A 287 -1.31 23.67 -1.23
CA MET A 287 -0.48 22.81 -0.38
C MET A 287 0.67 22.16 -1.16
N GLN A 288 0.41 21.76 -2.41
CA GLN A 288 1.42 21.22 -3.32
C GLN A 288 2.47 22.27 -3.65
N ASP A 289 2.07 23.49 -3.99
CA ASP A 289 3.02 24.55 -4.31
C ASP A 289 3.91 24.91 -3.11
N ILE A 290 3.33 25.07 -1.92
CA ILE A 290 4.09 25.32 -0.68
C ILE A 290 5.14 24.23 -0.47
N ALA A 291 4.72 22.96 -0.54
CA ALA A 291 5.60 21.83 -0.27
C ALA A 291 6.71 21.72 -1.32
N LEU A 292 6.39 21.85 -2.60
CA LEU A 292 7.37 21.70 -3.68
C LEU A 292 8.33 22.89 -3.75
N SER A 293 7.86 24.12 -3.52
CA SER A 293 8.70 25.32 -3.52
C SER A 293 9.71 25.29 -2.37
N ALA A 294 9.27 25.00 -1.14
CA ALA A 294 10.19 24.85 0.00
C ALA A 294 11.15 23.66 -0.17
N PHE A 295 10.69 22.55 -0.76
CA PHE A 295 11.53 21.39 -1.01
C PHE A 295 12.59 21.64 -2.09
N ARG A 296 12.24 22.32 -3.19
CA ARG A 296 13.21 22.73 -4.23
C ARG A 296 14.31 23.62 -3.65
N TYR A 297 13.95 24.59 -2.81
CA TYR A 297 14.92 25.40 -2.08
C TYR A 297 15.89 24.52 -1.27
N ALA A 298 15.35 23.55 -0.52
CA ALA A 298 16.16 22.65 0.29
C ALA A 298 17.09 21.75 -0.54
N LEU A 299 16.64 21.30 -1.73
CA LEU A 299 17.46 20.54 -2.67
C LEU A 299 18.61 21.38 -3.24
N LEU A 300 18.33 22.62 -3.67
CA LEU A 300 19.37 23.55 -4.17
C LEU A 300 20.39 23.89 -3.09
N ALA A 301 19.96 23.96 -1.83
CA ALA A 301 20.81 24.21 -0.69
C ALA A 301 21.47 22.94 -0.11
N HIS A 302 21.38 21.79 -0.80
CA HIS A 302 22.01 20.51 -0.39
C HIS A 302 21.61 20.04 1.01
N ARG A 303 20.39 20.35 1.45
CA ARG A 303 19.94 20.10 2.84
C ARG A 303 19.45 18.68 3.08
N TYR A 304 19.38 17.85 2.04
CA TYR A 304 18.93 16.45 2.10
C TYR A 304 19.98 15.46 1.58
N ASP A 305 21.25 15.85 1.47
CA ASP A 305 22.33 14.99 0.99
C ASP A 305 22.52 13.73 1.86
N TYR A 306 22.24 13.82 3.16
CA TYR A 306 22.26 12.67 4.09
C TYR A 306 21.17 11.62 3.81
N LEU A 307 20.24 11.90 2.90
CA LEU A 307 19.23 10.96 2.39
C LEU A 307 19.48 10.60 0.92
N HIS A 308 20.64 10.99 0.37
CA HIS A 308 21.01 10.82 -1.04
C HIS A 308 19.96 11.40 -1.99
N ALA A 309 19.41 12.57 -1.66
CA ALA A 309 18.47 13.27 -2.53
C ALA A 309 19.17 13.78 -3.79
N ASP A 310 18.60 13.51 -4.96
CA ASP A 310 19.12 14.00 -6.23
C ASP A 310 18.70 15.46 -6.43
N HIS A 311 19.68 16.37 -6.35
CA HIS A 311 19.50 17.82 -6.48
C HIS A 311 18.99 18.24 -7.86
N THR A 312 19.15 17.41 -8.91
CA THR A 312 18.67 17.74 -10.25
C THR A 312 17.14 17.80 -10.32
N PHE A 313 16.42 17.22 -9.35
CA PHE A 313 14.96 17.39 -9.22
C PHE A 313 14.55 18.84 -8.89
N ALA A 314 15.47 19.70 -8.46
CA ALA A 314 15.21 21.12 -8.31
C ALA A 314 15.13 21.87 -9.64
N ASN A 315 15.66 21.29 -10.73
CA ASN A 315 15.62 21.90 -12.06
C ASN A 315 14.14 21.98 -12.54
N PRO A 316 13.67 23.15 -13.03
CA PRO A 316 12.35 23.30 -13.63
C PRO A 316 12.03 22.25 -14.71
N MET A 317 13.02 21.78 -15.48
CA MET A 317 12.84 20.72 -16.49
C MET A 317 12.41 19.38 -15.90
N ARG A 318 12.70 19.13 -14.61
CA ARG A 318 12.29 17.92 -13.86
C ARG A 318 11.10 18.18 -12.94
N ALA A 319 10.41 19.31 -13.08
CA ALA A 319 9.26 19.66 -12.25
C ALA A 319 8.18 18.57 -12.23
N GLY A 320 7.87 17.97 -13.39
CA GLY A 320 6.87 16.90 -13.51
C GLY A 320 7.27 15.60 -12.80
N ASP A 321 8.56 15.27 -12.71
CA ASP A 321 9.03 14.12 -11.92
C ASP A 321 8.81 14.36 -10.42
N LEU A 322 9.13 15.57 -9.96
CA LEU A 322 8.97 15.96 -8.57
C LEU A 322 7.48 16.01 -8.17
N GLU A 323 6.63 16.50 -9.06
CA GLU A 323 5.17 16.47 -8.89
C GLU A 323 4.66 15.03 -8.75
N LYS A 324 5.08 14.10 -9.61
CA LYS A 324 4.71 12.68 -9.46
C LYS A 324 5.12 12.11 -8.11
N LEU A 325 6.32 12.45 -7.62
CA LEU A 325 6.78 12.04 -6.29
C LEU A 325 5.87 12.62 -5.19
N TYR A 326 5.51 13.90 -5.29
CA TYR A 326 4.58 14.54 -4.37
C TYR A 326 3.22 13.86 -4.36
N LEU A 327 2.61 13.65 -5.52
CA LEU A 327 1.31 12.99 -5.64
C LEU A 327 1.33 11.59 -5.01
N HIS A 328 2.41 10.84 -5.19
CA HIS A 328 2.58 9.54 -4.53
C HIS A 328 2.72 9.64 -3.01
N VAL A 329 3.59 10.55 -2.53
CA VAL A 329 3.84 10.70 -1.09
C VAL A 329 2.61 11.23 -0.38
N VAL A 330 1.92 12.20 -0.96
CA VAL A 330 0.85 12.95 -0.30
C VAL A 330 -0.52 12.35 -0.59
N HIS A 331 -0.94 12.28 -1.85
CA HIS A 331 -2.30 11.87 -2.22
C HIS A 331 -2.50 10.35 -2.26
N HIS A 332 -1.45 9.57 -2.51
CA HIS A 332 -1.54 8.11 -2.38
C HIS A 332 -1.24 7.66 -0.94
N LYS A 333 -0.05 7.97 -0.39
CA LYS A 333 0.35 7.47 0.93
C LYS A 333 -0.34 8.22 2.09
N GLN A 334 -0.20 9.54 2.19
CA GLN A 334 -0.74 10.27 3.37
C GLN A 334 -2.27 10.33 3.39
N ALA A 335 -2.92 10.64 2.26
CA ALA A 335 -4.38 10.65 2.21
C ALA A 335 -4.97 9.27 2.55
N GLY A 336 -4.39 8.19 2.01
CA GLY A 336 -4.79 6.83 2.35
C GLY A 336 -4.63 6.49 3.84
N ARG A 337 -3.58 7.02 4.50
CA ARG A 337 -3.41 6.90 5.96
C ARG A 337 -4.47 7.69 6.72
N THR A 338 -4.77 8.92 6.30
CA THR A 338 -5.78 9.77 6.93
C THR A 338 -7.17 9.16 6.85
N LEU A 339 -7.61 8.77 5.66
CA LEU A 339 -8.91 8.13 5.44
C LEU A 339 -9.03 6.80 6.18
N GLY A 340 -7.96 6.01 6.20
CA GLY A 340 -7.91 4.74 6.93
C GLY A 340 -7.99 4.93 8.45
N GLU A 341 -7.37 5.98 8.99
CA GLU A 341 -7.43 6.31 10.42
C GLU A 341 -8.80 6.87 10.82
N GLU A 342 -9.44 7.67 9.96
CA GLU A 342 -10.80 8.19 10.20
C GLU A 342 -11.86 7.09 10.13
N THR A 343 -11.72 6.15 9.20
CA THR A 343 -12.63 4.99 9.10
C THR A 343 -12.42 4.03 10.26
N ASN A 344 -11.16 3.79 10.63
CA ASN A 344 -10.79 2.82 11.65
C ASN A 344 -9.69 3.41 12.54
N ALA A 345 -10.08 4.06 13.63
CA ALA A 345 -9.13 4.64 14.58
C ALA A 345 -8.08 3.61 15.03
N GLY A 346 -6.81 4.05 15.05
CA GLY A 346 -5.64 3.23 15.33
C GLY A 346 -5.21 2.29 14.20
N SER A 347 -5.81 2.34 13.01
CA SER A 347 -5.42 1.48 11.88
C SER A 347 -3.98 1.72 11.43
N VAL A 348 -3.54 2.98 11.42
CA VAL A 348 -2.14 3.33 11.08
C VAL A 348 -1.18 2.79 12.13
N THR A 349 -1.52 2.94 13.42
CA THR A 349 -0.72 2.39 14.52
C THR A 349 -0.62 0.86 14.43
N ARG A 350 -1.74 0.17 14.15
CA ARG A 350 -1.75 -1.29 13.97
C ARG A 350 -0.92 -1.71 12.76
N ARG A 351 -1.04 -1.01 11.62
CA ARG A 351 -0.28 -1.31 10.39
C ARG A 351 1.22 -1.12 10.59
N GLU A 352 1.64 -0.01 11.17
CA GLU A 352 3.05 0.25 11.49
C GLU A 352 3.59 -0.75 12.52
N GLY A 353 2.78 -1.12 13.52
CA GLY A 353 3.11 -2.18 14.48
C GLY A 353 3.37 -3.52 13.78
N LYS A 354 2.46 -3.95 12.90
CA LYS A 354 2.65 -5.16 12.08
C LYS A 354 3.88 -5.07 11.18
N ALA A 355 4.15 -3.93 10.54
CA ALA A 355 5.32 -3.74 9.69
C ALA A 355 6.65 -3.88 10.47
N VAL A 356 6.69 -3.43 11.73
CA VAL A 356 7.84 -3.66 12.62
C VAL A 356 8.01 -5.16 12.91
N LEU A 357 6.92 -5.87 13.18
CA LEU A 357 6.95 -7.32 13.43
C LEU A 357 7.41 -8.11 12.19
N TYR A 358 6.91 -7.78 11.00
CA TYR A 358 7.33 -8.41 9.74
C TYR A 358 8.81 -8.15 9.42
N ARG A 359 9.30 -6.91 9.60
CA ARG A 359 10.73 -6.62 9.47
C ARG A 359 11.57 -7.39 10.48
N GLY A 360 11.07 -7.54 11.71
CA GLY A 360 11.71 -8.37 12.73
C GLY A 360 11.83 -9.83 12.28
N ARG A 361 10.77 -10.41 11.71
CA ARG A 361 10.80 -11.77 11.12
C ARG A 361 11.81 -11.87 9.99
N GLY A 362 11.83 -10.88 9.09
CA GLY A 362 12.80 -10.79 7.99
C GLY A 362 14.24 -10.88 8.50
N ARG A 363 14.64 -10.01 9.43
CA ARG A 363 16.01 -10.03 9.99
C ARG A 363 16.37 -11.37 10.66
N VAL A 364 15.41 -12.00 11.34
CA VAL A 364 15.64 -13.32 11.96
C VAL A 364 15.79 -14.41 10.89
N SER A 365 15.04 -14.33 9.80
CA SER A 365 15.15 -15.20 8.63
C SER A 365 16.51 -15.02 7.95
N ASP A 366 16.87 -13.79 7.58
CA ASP A 366 18.15 -13.47 6.92
C ASP A 366 19.36 -13.94 7.76
N ARG A 367 19.32 -13.71 9.07
CA ARG A 367 20.37 -14.17 9.99
C ARG A 367 20.49 -15.70 10.03
N ARG A 368 19.35 -16.39 10.17
CA ARG A 368 19.31 -17.86 10.19
C ARG A 368 19.71 -18.46 8.85
N LEU A 369 19.37 -17.79 7.76
CA LEU A 369 19.72 -18.18 6.40
C LEU A 369 21.23 -18.17 6.25
N GLN A 370 21.91 -17.10 6.67
CA GLN A 370 23.36 -17.02 6.64
C GLN A 370 24.01 -18.18 7.42
N ILE A 371 23.49 -18.49 8.61
CA ILE A 371 24.01 -19.60 9.43
C ILE A 371 23.80 -20.96 8.76
N ALA A 372 22.61 -21.18 8.18
CA ALA A 372 22.30 -22.42 7.48
C ALA A 372 23.22 -22.61 6.26
N LEU A 373 23.48 -21.53 5.51
CA LEU A 373 24.44 -21.52 4.39
C LEU A 373 25.87 -21.81 4.86
N ASP A 374 26.35 -21.12 5.90
CA ASP A 374 27.70 -21.31 6.45
C ASP A 374 27.92 -22.73 6.98
N ARG A 375 26.86 -23.36 7.50
CA ARG A 375 26.88 -24.76 7.97
C ARG A 375 26.83 -25.79 6.84
N GLY A 376 26.47 -25.38 5.62
CA GLY A 376 26.25 -26.26 4.49
C GLY A 376 24.99 -27.11 4.65
N ASP A 377 23.91 -26.53 5.17
CA ASP A 377 22.63 -27.22 5.28
C ASP A 377 22.06 -27.59 3.89
N PRO A 378 21.30 -28.69 3.77
CA PRO A 378 20.66 -29.06 2.51
C PRO A 378 19.72 -27.97 1.99
N GLU A 379 19.61 -27.86 0.66
CA GLU A 379 18.79 -26.86 -0.05
C GLU A 379 17.34 -26.80 0.46
N ARG A 380 16.71 -27.95 0.69
CA ARG A 380 15.37 -28.02 1.29
C ARG A 380 15.27 -27.32 2.66
N LEU A 381 16.31 -27.36 3.50
CA LEU A 381 16.32 -26.63 4.78
C LEU A 381 16.55 -25.12 4.56
N ILE A 382 17.40 -24.77 3.60
CA ILE A 382 17.64 -23.38 3.20
C ILE A 382 16.32 -22.73 2.78
N GLN A 383 15.55 -23.36 1.89
CA GLN A 383 14.23 -22.86 1.45
C GLN A 383 13.22 -22.70 2.60
N LEU A 384 13.25 -23.59 3.61
CA LEU A 384 12.45 -23.44 4.82
C LEU A 384 12.82 -22.17 5.61
N VAL A 385 14.12 -21.86 5.70
CA VAL A 385 14.64 -20.69 6.42
C VAL A 385 14.45 -19.39 5.63
N GLU A 386 14.48 -19.43 4.30
CA GLU A 386 14.17 -18.27 3.44
C GLU A 386 12.73 -17.79 3.58
N CYS A 387 11.82 -18.68 3.98
CA CYS A 387 10.43 -18.31 4.20
C CYS A 387 10.29 -17.39 5.43
N LYS A 388 10.39 -16.07 5.25
CA LYS A 388 10.25 -15.07 6.34
C LYS A 388 9.02 -15.28 7.23
N ARG A 389 7.91 -15.75 6.66
CA ARG A 389 6.65 -16.04 7.39
C ARG A 389 6.75 -17.28 8.29
N ALA A 390 7.69 -18.19 8.02
CA ALA A 390 7.97 -19.34 8.86
C ALA A 390 8.62 -18.95 10.18
N HIS A 391 9.13 -17.72 10.35
CA HIS A 391 9.82 -17.26 11.57
C HIS A 391 8.87 -16.65 12.60
N SER A 392 9.15 -16.93 13.88
CA SER A 392 8.37 -16.42 15.01
C SER A 392 8.66 -14.96 15.29
N GLU A 393 7.61 -14.23 15.64
CA GLU A 393 7.73 -12.85 16.13
C GLU A 393 8.55 -12.79 17.41
N THR A 394 9.13 -11.62 17.61
CA THR A 394 9.80 -11.26 18.86
C THR A 394 9.04 -10.10 19.48
N ARG A 395 8.67 -10.24 20.75
CA ARG A 395 7.96 -9.21 21.52
C ARG A 395 8.73 -8.93 22.79
N LYS A 396 8.78 -7.67 23.23
CA LYS A 396 9.30 -7.34 24.56
C LYS A 396 8.30 -7.73 25.64
N ASN A 397 8.75 -8.52 26.62
CA ASN A 397 8.00 -8.76 27.85
C ASN A 397 7.91 -7.45 28.64
N PRO A 398 6.71 -6.99 29.04
CA PRO A 398 6.56 -5.78 29.84
C PRO A 398 7.16 -5.88 31.26
N GLU A 399 7.22 -7.08 31.84
CA GLU A 399 7.73 -7.34 33.20
C GLU A 399 9.26 -7.46 33.22
N THR A 400 9.84 -8.27 32.32
CA THR A 400 11.30 -8.50 32.30
C THR A 400 12.05 -7.53 31.40
N GLY A 401 11.36 -6.85 30.48
CA GLY A 401 11.96 -6.01 29.44
C GLY A 401 12.73 -6.78 28.37
N ARG A 402 12.79 -8.11 28.47
CA ARG A 402 13.54 -8.99 27.56
C ARG A 402 12.70 -9.38 26.35
N ASP A 403 13.37 -9.79 25.29
CA ASP A 403 12.74 -10.27 24.07
C ASP A 403 12.24 -11.71 24.25
N GLU A 404 10.96 -11.92 23.98
CA GLU A 404 10.28 -13.21 24.03
C GLU A 404 9.88 -13.67 22.63
N ARG A 405 9.93 -14.99 22.44
CA ARG A 405 9.46 -15.63 21.22
C ARG A 405 7.95 -15.84 21.29
N CYS A 406 7.22 -15.27 20.33
CA CYS A 406 5.79 -15.56 20.20
C CYS A 406 5.56 -17.00 19.71
N ALA A 407 4.47 -17.61 20.18
CA ALA A 407 4.05 -18.95 19.80
C ALA A 407 3.64 -19.00 18.32
N MET A 408 3.96 -20.11 17.66
CA MET A 408 3.40 -20.46 16.35
C MET A 408 2.73 -21.83 16.46
N PRO A 409 1.43 -21.87 16.84
CA PRO A 409 0.78 -23.12 17.26
C PRO A 409 0.72 -24.18 16.16
N HIS A 410 0.72 -23.73 14.91
CA HIS A 410 0.65 -24.57 13.72
C HIS A 410 2.02 -25.13 13.28
N ARG A 411 3.14 -24.61 13.80
CA ARG A 411 4.50 -25.05 13.44
C ARG A 411 4.78 -26.42 14.04
N SER A 412 5.36 -27.33 13.27
CA SER A 412 5.82 -28.65 13.74
C SER A 412 6.97 -28.53 14.73
N GLU A 413 7.09 -29.52 15.62
CA GLU A 413 8.14 -29.56 16.64
C GLU A 413 9.53 -29.74 16.03
N ALA A 414 9.63 -30.49 14.93
CA ALA A 414 10.88 -30.66 14.19
C ALA A 414 11.42 -29.33 13.67
N VAL A 415 10.58 -28.51 13.01
CA VAL A 415 10.97 -27.18 12.54
C VAL A 415 11.31 -26.24 13.69
N GLN A 416 10.53 -26.28 14.78
CA GLN A 416 10.85 -25.49 15.98
C GLN A 416 12.23 -25.87 16.53
N SER A 417 12.51 -27.16 16.66
CA SER A 417 13.80 -27.65 17.17
C SER A 417 14.97 -27.26 16.27
N TYR A 418 14.77 -27.29 14.95
CA TYR A 418 15.78 -26.86 13.98
C TYR A 418 16.09 -25.37 14.08
N PHE A 419 15.06 -24.54 14.17
CA PHE A 419 15.23 -23.10 14.38
C PHE A 419 15.89 -22.74 15.71
N GLU A 420 15.66 -23.52 16.75
CA GLU A 420 16.37 -23.38 18.03
C GLU A 420 17.83 -23.82 17.94
N ASP A 421 18.13 -24.83 17.14
CA ASP A 421 19.49 -25.27 16.88
C ASP A 421 20.30 -24.20 16.11
N LEU A 422 19.71 -23.59 15.08
CA LEU A 422 20.33 -22.45 14.37
C LEU A 422 20.62 -21.28 15.32
N ASP A 423 19.65 -20.91 16.18
CA ASP A 423 19.87 -19.83 17.16
C ASP A 423 20.96 -20.17 18.18
N ARG A 424 21.10 -21.45 18.59
CA ARG A 424 22.16 -21.91 19.50
C ARG A 424 23.52 -21.86 18.81
N HIS A 425 23.58 -22.24 17.54
CA HIS A 425 24.79 -22.19 16.73
C HIS A 425 25.26 -20.74 16.54
N ASP A 426 24.35 -19.82 16.24
CA ASP A 426 24.61 -18.38 16.15
C ASP A 426 25.25 -17.83 17.43
N ALA A 427 24.65 -18.12 18.59
CA ALA A 427 25.16 -17.69 19.88
C ALA A 427 26.56 -18.27 20.17
N THR A 428 26.82 -19.50 19.71
CA THR A 428 28.12 -20.15 19.84
C THR A 428 29.18 -19.45 18.97
N ILE A 429 28.88 -19.16 17.70
CA ILE A 429 29.78 -18.42 16.79
C ILE A 429 30.06 -17.01 17.32
N ALA A 430 29.04 -16.31 17.82
CA ALA A 430 29.20 -14.99 18.40
C ALA A 430 30.20 -15.01 19.57
N GLY A 431 30.07 -16.01 20.46
CA GLY A 431 31.02 -16.23 21.56
C GLY A 431 32.46 -16.42 21.11
N TYR A 432 32.70 -17.18 20.03
CA TYR A 432 34.06 -17.36 19.50
C TYR A 432 34.61 -16.15 18.76
N SER A 433 33.76 -15.37 18.10
CA SER A 433 34.19 -14.22 17.29
C SER A 433 34.31 -12.91 18.08
N GLY A 434 33.99 -12.91 19.37
CA GLY A 434 33.94 -11.70 20.19
C GLY A 434 32.81 -10.74 19.80
N ARG A 435 31.94 -11.15 18.87
CA ARG A 435 30.76 -10.40 18.49
C ARG A 435 29.73 -10.49 19.62
N PRO A 436 28.99 -9.40 19.93
CA PRO A 436 27.89 -9.48 20.86
C PRO A 436 26.92 -10.58 20.43
N ALA A 437 26.63 -11.51 21.34
CA ALA A 437 25.66 -12.56 21.06
C ALA A 437 24.31 -11.91 20.71
N PRO A 438 23.55 -12.50 19.77
CA PRO A 438 22.17 -12.08 19.54
C PRO A 438 21.41 -12.12 20.88
N PRO A 439 20.48 -11.17 21.12
CA PRO A 439 19.66 -11.20 22.32
C PRO A 439 18.99 -12.57 22.47
N ALA A 440 19.28 -13.23 23.60
CA ALA A 440 18.65 -14.51 23.91
C ALA A 440 17.14 -14.29 24.01
N ARG A 441 16.36 -15.00 23.20
CA ARG A 441 14.90 -14.97 23.27
C ARG A 441 14.44 -15.94 24.34
N GLU A 442 13.81 -15.42 25.38
CA GLU A 442 13.37 -16.25 26.51
C GLU A 442 12.33 -17.28 26.04
N LYS A 443 12.54 -18.53 26.48
CA LYS A 443 11.53 -19.58 26.36
C LYS A 443 10.58 -19.44 27.52
N VAL A 444 9.40 -18.90 27.25
CA VAL A 444 8.30 -18.84 28.21
C VAL A 444 7.51 -20.13 28.14
N SER A 445 7.04 -20.66 29.27
CA SER A 445 6.21 -21.88 29.30
C SER A 445 4.92 -21.72 28.48
N ASN A 446 4.33 -20.52 28.51
CA ASN A 446 3.10 -20.18 27.79
C ASN A 446 3.37 -18.94 26.93
N PRO A 447 4.05 -19.08 25.78
CA PRO A 447 4.40 -17.94 24.95
C PRO A 447 3.12 -17.30 24.37
N PRO A 448 3.04 -15.96 24.33
CA PRO A 448 1.88 -15.28 23.76
C PRO A 448 1.75 -15.61 22.26
N ALA A 449 0.52 -15.67 21.76
CA ALA A 449 0.28 -15.82 20.33
C ALA A 449 0.86 -14.63 19.55
N GLY A 450 1.45 -14.90 18.38
CA GLY A 450 1.89 -13.86 17.46
C GLY A 450 0.71 -13.05 16.90
N GLN A 451 0.98 -11.82 16.44
CA GLN A 451 -0.02 -10.94 15.82
C GLN A 451 -0.18 -11.18 14.31
N CYS A 452 0.83 -11.76 13.66
CA CYS A 452 0.79 -12.10 12.25
C CYS A 452 0.25 -13.53 12.10
N ASN A 453 -1.03 -13.60 11.72
CA ASN A 453 -1.79 -14.83 11.56
C ASN A 453 -1.65 -15.46 10.15
N ALA A 454 -0.96 -14.80 9.24
CA ALA A 454 -0.79 -15.28 7.88
C ALA A 454 0.08 -16.55 7.85
N LEU A 455 -0.44 -17.61 7.23
CA LEU A 455 0.28 -18.88 7.06
C LEU A 455 1.40 -18.74 6.01
N PRO A 456 2.55 -19.42 6.19
CA PRO A 456 3.65 -19.38 5.24
C PRO A 456 3.34 -20.24 3.99
N LYS A 457 2.96 -19.58 2.89
CA LYS A 457 2.61 -20.24 1.61
C LYS A 457 3.80 -20.86 0.86
N THR A 458 5.03 -20.47 1.21
CA THR A 458 6.26 -20.97 0.56
C THR A 458 7.06 -21.91 1.45
N ALA A 459 6.60 -22.17 2.67
CA ALA A 459 7.24 -23.13 3.54
C ALA A 459 6.93 -24.56 3.06
N PRO A 460 7.81 -25.53 3.35
CA PRO A 460 7.53 -26.94 3.10
C PRO A 460 6.32 -27.42 3.90
N LEU A 461 5.70 -28.51 3.45
CA LEU A 461 4.45 -28.97 4.05
C LEU A 461 4.61 -29.42 5.50
N ASP A 462 5.75 -30.03 5.84
CA ASP A 462 6.12 -30.46 7.19
C ASP A 462 6.51 -29.32 8.14
N PHE A 463 6.44 -28.08 7.67
CA PHE A 463 6.33 -26.93 8.54
C PHE A 463 5.09 -27.00 9.43
N PHE A 464 3.97 -27.50 8.89
CA PHE A 464 2.72 -27.59 9.63
C PHE A 464 2.65 -28.88 10.45
N LYS A 465 1.94 -28.86 11.58
CA LYS A 465 1.52 -30.10 12.23
C LYS A 465 0.49 -30.81 11.35
N PRO A 466 0.55 -32.15 11.16
CA PRO A 466 -0.44 -32.87 10.35
C PRO A 466 -1.88 -32.59 10.76
N ASP A 467 -2.20 -32.64 12.06
CA ASP A 467 -3.55 -32.38 12.57
C ASP A 467 -4.04 -30.96 12.26
N PHE A 468 -3.14 -29.97 12.37
CA PHE A 468 -3.45 -28.59 12.03
C PHE A 468 -3.74 -28.45 10.54
N PHE A 469 -2.87 -28.97 9.68
CA PHE A 469 -3.02 -28.88 8.23
C PHE A 469 -4.28 -29.59 7.76
N ASN A 470 -4.52 -30.82 8.24
CA ASN A 470 -5.67 -31.63 7.86
C ASN A 470 -7.00 -31.02 8.35
N GLY A 471 -6.96 -30.25 9.45
CA GLY A 471 -8.09 -29.45 9.93
C GLY A 471 -8.36 -28.16 9.13
N LEU A 472 -7.48 -27.77 8.20
CA LEU A 472 -7.71 -26.59 7.36
C LEU A 472 -8.78 -26.88 6.28
N PRO A 473 -9.63 -25.88 5.96
CA PRO A 473 -10.49 -25.91 4.79
C PRO A 473 -9.71 -26.30 3.52
N LEU A 474 -10.35 -27.07 2.63
CA LEU A 474 -9.72 -27.60 1.42
C LEU A 474 -9.09 -26.50 0.55
N HIS A 475 -9.74 -25.34 0.42
CA HIS A 475 -9.21 -24.22 -0.35
C HIS A 475 -7.90 -23.65 0.24
N LEU A 476 -7.77 -23.59 1.57
CA LEU A 476 -6.52 -23.17 2.21
C LEU A 476 -5.43 -24.22 2.03
N ARG A 477 -5.77 -25.52 2.14
CA ARG A 477 -4.82 -26.60 1.85
C ARG A 477 -4.30 -26.50 0.41
N ARG A 478 -5.20 -26.34 -0.57
CA ARG A 478 -4.84 -26.12 -1.99
C ARG A 478 -3.94 -24.90 -2.17
N GLY A 479 -4.25 -23.78 -1.51
CA GLY A 479 -3.44 -22.56 -1.57
C GLY A 479 -2.04 -22.72 -0.97
N LEU A 480 -1.88 -23.53 0.08
CA LEU A 480 -0.58 -23.86 0.68
C LEU A 480 0.23 -24.84 -0.17
N THR A 481 -0.42 -25.70 -0.95
CA THR A 481 0.23 -26.70 -1.81
C THR A 481 0.37 -26.25 -3.28
N ALA A 482 -0.10 -25.06 -3.64
CA ALA A 482 -0.15 -24.57 -5.02
C ALA A 482 1.23 -24.45 -5.68
N LYS A 483 2.29 -24.21 -4.90
CA LYS A 483 3.68 -24.11 -5.40
C LYS A 483 4.40 -25.47 -5.45
N GLY A 484 3.67 -26.56 -5.27
CA GLY A 484 4.22 -27.90 -5.14
C GLY A 484 4.26 -28.37 -3.69
N VAL A 485 4.37 -29.68 -3.51
CA VAL A 485 4.42 -30.31 -2.19
C VAL A 485 5.79 -30.93 -1.97
N TRP A 486 6.44 -30.54 -0.89
CA TRP A 486 7.75 -31.06 -0.52
C TRP A 486 7.93 -31.05 1.00
N ILE A 487 8.88 -31.86 1.47
CA ILE A 487 9.19 -32.11 2.89
C ILE A 487 10.65 -31.72 3.12
N ALA A 488 10.91 -30.95 4.17
CA ALA A 488 12.27 -30.47 4.47
C ALA A 488 12.96 -31.29 5.56
N MET A 489 12.21 -31.62 6.61
CA MET A 489 12.68 -32.15 7.88
C MET A 489 12.54 -33.66 7.96
N PRO A 490 13.53 -34.37 8.53
CA PRO A 490 13.29 -35.71 9.03
C PRO A 490 12.37 -35.67 10.26
N ASP A 491 11.69 -36.78 10.54
CA ASP A 491 10.75 -36.93 11.66
C ASP A 491 11.42 -37.03 13.05
N SER A 492 12.69 -36.61 13.16
CA SER A 492 13.46 -36.67 14.41
C SER A 492 13.24 -35.43 15.26
N VAL A 493 12.75 -35.61 16.49
CA VAL A 493 12.67 -34.59 17.53
C VAL A 493 13.42 -35.10 18.79
N PRO A 494 14.41 -34.38 19.34
CA PRO A 494 14.94 -33.10 18.86
C PRO A 494 15.66 -33.25 17.50
N PHE A 495 15.80 -32.12 16.80
CA PHE A 495 16.56 -32.06 15.55
C PHE A 495 18.01 -32.51 15.79
N ASP A 496 18.44 -33.53 15.05
CA ASP A 496 19.82 -34.01 15.06
C ASP A 496 20.48 -33.73 13.71
N LEU A 497 21.45 -32.80 13.71
CA LEU A 497 22.24 -32.47 12.52
C LEU A 497 23.02 -33.70 11.97
N LYS A 498 23.30 -34.69 12.82
CA LYS A 498 23.99 -35.93 12.43
C LYS A 498 23.04 -36.97 11.85
N ALA A 499 21.73 -36.72 11.82
CA ALA A 499 20.76 -37.61 11.24
C ALA A 499 21.17 -37.98 9.81
N ARG A 500 21.26 -39.29 9.54
CA ARG A 500 21.67 -39.81 8.22
C ARG A 500 20.81 -39.26 7.09
N ALA A 501 19.54 -38.96 7.37
CA ALA A 501 18.59 -38.37 6.43
C ALA A 501 19.02 -36.99 5.92
N LEU A 502 19.73 -36.19 6.72
CA LEU A 502 20.21 -34.87 6.31
C LEU A 502 21.34 -34.97 5.26
N LYS A 503 22.07 -36.09 5.22
CA LYS A 503 23.12 -36.35 4.23
C LYS A 503 22.59 -36.84 2.88
N TYR A 504 21.29 -37.07 2.76
CA TYR A 504 20.69 -37.43 1.47
C TYR A 504 20.50 -36.18 0.63
N ASP A 505 20.78 -36.33 -0.67
CA ASP A 505 20.21 -35.43 -1.69
C ASP A 505 18.67 -35.42 -1.60
N ASP A 506 18.05 -34.38 -2.14
CA ASP A 506 16.61 -34.15 -1.95
C ASP A 506 15.75 -35.27 -2.55
N GLU A 507 16.13 -35.84 -3.69
CA GLU A 507 15.41 -36.96 -4.31
C GLU A 507 15.45 -38.23 -3.45
N LYS A 508 16.62 -38.59 -2.96
CA LYS A 508 16.84 -39.73 -2.08
C LYS A 508 16.21 -39.51 -0.72
N PHE A 509 16.20 -38.27 -0.22
CA PHE A 509 15.49 -37.90 0.99
C PHE A 509 13.99 -38.12 0.83
N MET A 510 13.39 -37.60 -0.24
CA MET A 510 11.96 -37.78 -0.52
C MET A 510 11.58 -39.25 -0.65
N ARG A 511 12.35 -40.03 -1.41
CA ARG A 511 12.10 -41.47 -1.60
C ARG A 511 12.20 -42.28 -0.30
N LYS A 512 13.14 -41.94 0.61
CA LYS A 512 13.40 -42.74 1.82
C LYS A 512 12.63 -42.29 3.05
N VAL A 513 12.32 -41.00 3.17
CA VAL A 513 11.77 -40.39 4.39
C VAL A 513 10.59 -39.48 4.05
N GLY A 514 10.76 -38.60 3.06
CA GLY A 514 9.76 -37.58 2.74
C GLY A 514 8.39 -38.16 2.40
N ASN A 515 8.30 -39.22 1.60
CA ASN A 515 7.02 -39.85 1.25
C ASN A 515 6.26 -40.44 2.45
N THR A 516 6.98 -40.92 3.48
CA THR A 516 6.37 -41.42 4.72
C THR A 516 5.78 -40.28 5.55
N ILE A 517 6.44 -39.12 5.58
CA ILE A 517 5.93 -37.92 6.25
C ILE A 517 4.76 -37.33 5.46
N LEU A 518 4.88 -37.29 4.13
CA LEU A 518 3.88 -36.79 3.21
C LEU A 518 2.54 -37.54 3.34
N ALA A 519 2.58 -38.85 3.56
CA ALA A 519 1.39 -39.68 3.76
C ALA A 519 0.54 -39.32 4.99
N ARG A 520 1.06 -38.47 5.90
CA ARG A 520 0.30 -37.96 7.06
C ARG A 520 -0.61 -36.78 6.73
N TYR A 521 -0.44 -36.20 5.54
CA TYR A 521 -1.18 -35.03 5.09
C TYR A 521 -2.26 -35.44 4.10
N ASN A 522 -3.48 -34.99 4.36
CA ASN A 522 -4.61 -35.19 3.45
C ASN A 522 -4.48 -34.18 2.31
N LEU A 523 -3.90 -34.64 1.19
CA LEU A 523 -3.74 -33.84 -0.02
C LEU A 523 -4.95 -33.94 -0.96
N ASP A 524 -5.94 -34.78 -0.62
CA ASP A 524 -6.95 -35.28 -1.56
C ASP A 524 -7.58 -34.19 -2.44
N SER A 525 -7.42 -34.48 -3.73
CA SER A 525 -7.68 -33.66 -4.92
C SER A 525 -9.10 -33.87 -5.48
N GLU A 526 -10.00 -34.56 -4.79
CA GLU A 526 -11.23 -35.01 -5.44
C GLU A 526 -12.28 -33.88 -5.59
N ASN A 527 -12.34 -33.35 -6.82
CA ASN A 527 -13.53 -32.96 -7.60
C ASN A 527 -14.51 -31.90 -7.08
N GLY A 528 -14.20 -31.17 -6.00
CA GLY A 528 -14.93 -29.95 -5.65
C GLY A 528 -14.60 -28.81 -6.62
N ASN A 529 -15.43 -28.67 -7.66
CA ASN A 529 -15.45 -27.62 -8.68
C ASN A 529 -15.93 -26.27 -8.11
N ASP A 530 -15.47 -25.93 -6.90
CA ASP A 530 -15.80 -24.68 -6.23
C ASP A 530 -14.83 -23.60 -6.69
N ASP A 531 -15.08 -23.10 -7.91
CA ASP A 531 -14.50 -21.87 -8.47
C ASP A 531 -15.01 -20.67 -7.66
N VAL A 532 -14.57 -20.55 -6.40
CA VAL A 532 -14.75 -19.34 -5.64
C VAL A 532 -13.56 -18.45 -5.94
N ASP A 533 -13.77 -17.43 -6.77
CA ASP A 533 -12.83 -16.33 -7.04
C ASP A 533 -12.46 -15.64 -5.72
N MET A 534 -11.42 -16.15 -5.05
CA MET A 534 -11.01 -15.78 -3.70
C MET A 534 -9.64 -15.10 -3.67
N ASP A 535 -9.31 -14.37 -4.74
CA ASP A 535 -8.17 -13.47 -4.75
C ASP A 535 -8.25 -12.42 -3.63
N ASP A 536 -9.44 -12.11 -3.10
CA ASP A 536 -9.62 -11.05 -2.09
C ASP A 536 -9.28 -11.47 -0.64
N PHE A 537 -9.41 -12.74 -0.24
CA PHE A 537 -9.23 -13.11 1.18
C PHE A 537 -7.75 -13.34 1.57
N LEU A 538 -6.88 -13.60 0.59
CA LEU A 538 -5.48 -13.97 0.84
C LEU A 538 -4.45 -12.97 0.28
N SER A 539 -4.91 -11.90 -0.41
CA SER A 539 -4.07 -10.89 -1.09
C SER A 539 -3.79 -9.64 -0.25
N SER A 540 -4.60 -9.33 0.77
CA SER A 540 -4.48 -8.05 1.49
C SER A 540 -3.21 -7.88 2.35
N ASP A 541 -2.35 -8.90 2.43
CA ASP A 541 -1.05 -8.83 3.11
C ASP A 541 0.10 -9.31 2.21
N GLU A 542 -0.08 -9.26 0.87
CA GLU A 542 1.05 -9.24 -0.05
C GLU A 542 1.80 -7.92 0.16
N GLU A 543 2.72 -7.99 1.11
CA GLU A 543 4.04 -7.35 1.12
C GLU A 543 4.17 -6.30 0.02
N ASP A 544 3.68 -5.10 0.33
CA ASP A 544 4.16 -3.88 -0.27
C ASP A 544 5.63 -3.77 0.18
N GLU A 545 6.50 -4.53 -0.51
CA GLU A 545 7.96 -4.46 -0.51
C GLU A 545 8.39 -3.08 -1.04
N ASN A 546 7.85 -2.01 -0.45
CA ASN A 546 8.63 -0.83 -0.17
C ASN A 546 9.65 -1.24 0.90
N ASP A 547 10.60 -2.04 0.45
CA ASP A 547 12.00 -2.05 0.86
C ASP A 547 12.44 -0.58 0.94
N ASN A 548 12.17 0.05 2.09
CA ASN A 548 12.91 1.21 2.53
C ASN A 548 14.32 0.67 2.74
N GLY A 549 15.11 0.70 1.67
CA GLY A 549 16.52 0.38 1.67
C GLY A 549 17.19 1.17 2.77
N THR A 550 17.28 0.58 3.95
CA THR A 550 18.33 0.89 4.90
C THR A 550 19.53 0.15 4.34
N GLY A 551 20.21 0.79 3.38
CA GLY A 551 21.59 0.48 3.08
C GLY A 551 22.38 0.70 4.35
N ASN A 552 22.51 -0.35 5.15
CA ASN A 552 23.66 -0.51 6.02
C ASN A 552 24.76 -1.01 5.10
N ASP A 553 25.43 -0.08 4.43
CA ASP A 553 26.82 -0.29 4.07
C ASP A 553 27.61 0.19 5.29
N ASP A 554 28.17 -0.78 6.03
CA ASP A 554 29.26 -0.54 6.99
C ASP A 554 30.51 -0.02 6.25
#